data_AF-A0A2X5R1Q0-F1
#
_entry.id   AF-A0A2X5R1Q0-F1
#
_cell.length_a   1.000
_cell.length_b   1.000
_cell.length_c   1.000
_cell.angle_alpha   90.00
_cell.angle_beta   90.00
_cell.angle_gamma   90.00
#
_symmetry.space_group_name_H-M   'P 1'
#
loop_
_entity.id
_entity.type
_entity.pdbx_description
1 polymer ?
#
loop_
_entity_poly.entity_id
_entity_poly.type
_entity_poly.pdbx_seq_one_letter_code
_entity_poly.pdbx_strand_id
1 'polypeptide(L)'
;MAQQKGKVPTLTLTAEENGNYRLTGGGYNLQGHIGQLLEAKGLSLLINDLQAAPGTEFTVNYISWLDAINNLQQSFSAADQGKDTGMLNLTLTGSDPELIQKTLRSISDNYLAQNIDLQAAQDSKSLQFLDQELPQVRAQLDSAEDKLSAYRKRSDSVDLNLQAARRWTR
;
A
#
# COMPACT_ATOMS: atom_id res chain seq x y z
N MET A 1 37.44 -2.79 18.11
CA MET A 1 38.01 -1.96 17.03
C MET A 1 36.87 -1.24 16.35
N ALA A 2 36.81 0.09 16.47
CA ALA A 2 35.70 0.90 15.99
C ALA A 2 35.71 0.96 14.45
N GLN A 3 34.62 0.54 13.82
CA GLN A 3 34.42 0.70 12.39
C GLN A 3 34.27 2.19 12.09
N GLN A 4 35.24 2.75 11.36
CA GLN A 4 35.10 4.07 10.74
C GLN A 4 33.98 3.98 9.69
N LYS A 5 32.76 4.37 10.07
CA LYS A 5 31.64 4.60 9.14
C LYS A 5 32.13 5.54 8.04
N GLY A 6 32.07 5.08 6.80
CA GLY A 6 32.45 5.84 5.61
C GLY A 6 31.76 7.20 5.61
N LYS A 7 32.54 8.26 5.80
CA LYS A 7 32.04 9.63 5.79
C LYS A 7 31.67 9.97 4.35
N VAL A 8 30.37 10.09 4.08
CA VAL A 8 29.91 10.49 2.74
C VAL A 8 30.44 11.90 2.49
N PRO A 9 31.18 12.13 1.39
CA PRO A 9 31.76 13.43 1.14
C PRO A 9 30.66 14.46 0.93
N THR A 10 30.82 15.63 1.55
CA THR A 10 30.03 16.81 1.22
C THR A 10 30.41 17.26 -0.18
N LEU A 11 29.40 17.43 -1.03
CA LEU A 11 29.57 17.86 -2.41
C LEU A 11 29.01 19.27 -2.56
N THR A 12 29.67 20.08 -3.37
CA THR A 12 29.22 21.43 -3.75
C THR A 12 28.82 21.39 -5.20
N LEU A 13 27.57 21.75 -5.47
CA LEU A 13 27.04 21.94 -6.81
C LEU A 13 27.10 23.42 -7.16
N THR A 14 27.75 23.77 -8.26
CA THR A 14 27.80 25.12 -8.80
C THR A 14 26.96 25.16 -10.07
N ALA A 15 25.96 26.04 -10.11
CA ALA A 15 25.17 26.28 -11.31
C ALA A 15 26.03 26.99 -12.37
N GLU A 16 26.03 26.51 -13.62
CA GLU A 16 26.70 27.15 -14.75
C GLU A 16 25.66 27.64 -15.77
N GLU A 17 26.09 28.22 -16.89
CA GLU A 17 25.19 28.70 -17.94
C GLU A 17 24.59 27.54 -18.77
N ASN A 18 23.47 27.83 -19.44
CA ASN A 18 22.80 26.92 -20.38
C ASN A 18 22.39 25.57 -19.77
N GLY A 19 22.04 25.54 -18.48
CA GLY A 19 21.61 24.32 -17.79
C GLY A 19 22.73 23.33 -17.47
N ASN A 20 23.98 23.78 -17.57
CA ASN A 20 25.12 23.01 -17.07
C ASN A 20 25.31 23.23 -15.58
N TYR A 21 25.89 22.25 -14.92
CA TYR A 21 26.31 22.38 -13.52
C TYR A 21 27.61 21.62 -13.29
N ARG A 22 28.34 22.06 -12.27
CA ARG A 22 29.56 21.39 -11.82
C ARG A 22 29.37 20.86 -10.41
N LEU A 23 29.79 19.61 -10.20
CA LEU A 23 29.80 18.97 -8.91
C LEU A 23 31.24 18.78 -8.45
N THR A 24 31.58 19.39 -7.32
CA THR A 24 32.92 19.35 -6.74
C THR A 24 32.90 18.88 -5.29
N GLY A 25 34.02 18.35 -4.78
CA GLY A 25 34.16 17.94 -3.38
C GLY A 25 34.48 16.45 -3.23
N GLY A 26 35.15 16.08 -2.14
CA GLY A 26 35.49 14.67 -1.86
C GLY A 26 36.33 13.95 -2.93
N GLY A 27 37.06 14.69 -3.78
CA GLY A 27 37.81 14.14 -4.92
C GLY A 27 37.00 14.02 -6.23
N TYR A 28 35.75 14.48 -6.24
CA TYR A 28 34.92 14.61 -7.41
C TYR A 28 35.10 16.00 -8.04
N ASN A 29 35.17 16.04 -9.37
CA ASN A 29 35.07 17.22 -10.21
C ASN A 29 34.38 16.76 -11.49
N LEU A 30 33.06 16.82 -11.50
CA LEU A 30 32.20 16.30 -12.54
C LEU A 30 31.37 17.45 -13.12
N GLN A 31 31.11 17.41 -14.42
CA GLN A 31 30.14 18.28 -15.07
C GLN A 31 28.93 17.44 -15.44
N GLY A 32 27.75 18.01 -15.22
CA GLY A 32 26.50 17.41 -15.64
C GLY A 32 25.60 18.45 -16.31
N HIS A 33 24.53 17.96 -16.89
CA HIS A 33 23.51 18.78 -17.54
C HIS A 33 22.15 18.45 -16.96
N ILE A 34 21.31 19.46 -16.74
CA ILE A 34 19.96 19.29 -16.19
C ILE A 34 19.18 18.29 -17.08
N GLY A 35 18.43 17.40 -16.45
CA GLY A 35 17.66 16.35 -17.10
C GLY A 35 18.48 15.14 -17.57
N GLN A 36 19.80 15.15 -17.39
CA GLN A 36 20.68 14.02 -17.73
C GLN A 36 21.23 13.36 -16.48
N LEU A 37 21.25 12.02 -16.50
CA LEU A 37 21.81 11.23 -15.41
C LEU A 37 23.34 11.34 -15.43
N LEU A 38 23.90 11.91 -14.35
CA LEU A 38 25.34 11.98 -14.14
C LEU A 38 25.79 10.76 -13.35
N GLU A 39 26.53 9.87 -14.01
CA GLU A 39 27.13 8.68 -13.38
C GLU A 39 28.65 8.69 -13.48
N ALA A 40 29.33 8.70 -12.34
CA ALA A 40 30.79 8.61 -12.31
C ALA A 40 31.30 8.13 -10.95
N LYS A 41 32.31 7.26 -10.98
CA LYS A 41 33.05 6.78 -9.78
C LYS A 41 32.14 6.31 -8.63
N GLY A 42 31.01 5.69 -8.96
CA GLY A 42 30.04 5.17 -7.98
C GLY A 42 29.03 6.19 -7.46
N LEU A 43 29.05 7.43 -7.97
CA LEU A 43 28.00 8.42 -7.77
C LEU A 43 27.01 8.35 -8.94
N SER A 44 25.70 8.39 -8.65
CA SER A 44 24.62 8.58 -9.60
C SER A 44 23.75 9.75 -9.13
N LEU A 45 23.60 10.77 -9.97
CA LEU A 45 22.87 12.00 -9.65
C LEU A 45 22.05 12.46 -10.85
N LEU A 46 20.76 12.69 -10.65
CA LEU A 46 19.86 13.28 -11.62
C LEU A 46 19.28 14.57 -11.06
N ILE A 47 19.37 15.66 -11.83
CA ILE A 47 18.79 16.95 -11.49
C ILE A 47 17.73 17.27 -12.53
N ASN A 48 16.46 17.27 -12.13
CA ASN A 48 15.35 17.48 -13.05
C ASN A 48 15.14 18.97 -13.37
N ASP A 49 15.38 19.84 -12.39
CA ASP A 49 15.27 21.29 -12.53
C ASP A 49 16.26 21.98 -11.60
N LEU A 50 16.82 23.11 -12.03
CA LEU A 50 17.76 23.94 -11.26
C LEU A 50 17.53 25.41 -11.60
N GLN A 51 16.80 26.11 -10.73
CA GLN A 51 16.52 27.53 -10.88
C GLN A 51 17.51 28.34 -10.05
N ALA A 52 18.62 28.73 -10.66
CA ALA A 52 19.69 29.46 -10.01
C ALA A 52 20.44 30.37 -10.99
N ALA A 53 21.01 31.47 -10.51
CA ALA A 53 21.92 32.28 -11.31
C ALA A 53 23.25 31.53 -11.52
N PRO A 54 23.92 31.70 -12.68
CA PRO A 54 25.25 31.15 -12.88
C PRO A 54 26.22 31.57 -11.76
N GLY A 55 27.01 30.62 -11.27
CA GLY A 55 27.89 30.78 -10.11
C GLY A 55 27.23 30.53 -8.75
N THR A 56 25.92 30.29 -8.67
CA THR A 56 25.27 29.93 -7.40
C THR A 56 25.77 28.57 -6.93
N GLU A 57 26.17 28.49 -5.66
CA GLU A 57 26.64 27.26 -5.03
C GLU A 57 25.59 26.67 -4.10
N PHE A 58 25.44 25.34 -4.17
CA PHE A 58 24.54 24.54 -3.35
C PHE A 58 25.33 23.43 -2.67
N THR A 59 25.00 23.17 -1.41
CA THR A 59 25.55 22.01 -0.70
C THR A 59 24.67 20.79 -0.96
N VAL A 60 25.27 19.76 -1.55
CA VAL A 60 24.62 18.47 -1.80
C VAL A 60 25.03 17.50 -0.69
N ASN A 61 24.04 17.10 0.10
CA ASN A 61 24.20 16.13 1.18
C ASN A 61 23.49 14.84 0.82
N TYR A 62 24.17 13.71 1.04
CA TYR A 62 23.54 12.41 0.95
C TYR A 62 22.87 12.07 2.28
N ILE A 63 21.57 11.78 2.22
CA ILE A 63 20.80 11.25 3.34
C ILE A 63 20.60 9.76 3.06
N SER A 64 21.05 8.90 3.97
CA SER A 64 20.86 7.46 3.81
C SER A 64 19.37 7.12 3.91
N TRP A 65 18.96 5.99 3.31
CA TRP A 65 17.57 5.53 3.41
C TRP A 65 17.08 5.42 4.86
N LEU A 66 17.92 4.87 5.74
CA LEU A 66 17.60 4.73 7.17
C LEU A 66 17.45 6.10 7.85
N ASP A 67 18.35 7.04 7.55
CA ASP A 67 18.26 8.39 8.10
C ASP A 67 17.03 9.14 7.57
N ALA A 68 16.69 8.96 6.29
CA ALA A 68 15.48 9.54 5.71
C ALA A 68 14.21 9.02 6.40
N ILE A 69 14.13 7.71 6.68
CA ILE A 69 13.04 7.11 7.45
C ILE A 69 12.98 7.71 8.86
N ASN A 70 14.12 7.75 9.57
CA ASN A 70 14.17 8.24 10.95
C ASN A 70 13.77 9.72 11.02
N ASN A 71 14.28 10.54 10.10
CA ASN A 71 13.94 11.97 10.01
C ASN A 71 12.44 12.16 9.75
N LEU A 72 11.84 11.36 8.87
CA LEU A 72 10.40 11.41 8.62
C LEU A 72 9.61 10.97 9.86
N GLN A 73 9.98 9.85 10.50
CA GLN A 73 9.30 9.36 11.71
C GLN A 73 9.34 10.36 12.87
N GLN A 74 10.42 11.11 13.02
CA GLN A 74 10.55 12.12 14.07
C GLN A 74 9.69 13.37 13.82
N SER A 75 9.40 13.67 12.55
CA SER A 75 8.69 14.89 12.15
C SER A 75 7.22 14.66 11.77
N PHE A 76 6.82 13.40 11.55
CA PHE A 76 5.49 12.99 11.15
C PHE A 76 4.70 12.36 12.30
N SER A 77 3.42 12.69 12.42
CA SER A 77 2.48 12.02 13.31
C SER A 77 1.11 11.86 12.67
N ALA A 78 0.40 10.81 13.08
CA ALA A 78 -0.98 10.53 12.68
C ALA A 78 -1.79 10.22 13.94
N ALA A 79 -2.96 10.85 14.08
CA ALA A 79 -3.85 10.67 15.22
C ALA A 79 -5.32 10.73 14.78
N ASP A 80 -6.20 9.99 15.46
CA ASP A 80 -7.63 10.04 15.19
C ASP A 80 -8.23 11.43 15.47
N GLN A 81 -9.09 11.90 14.57
CA GLN A 81 -9.78 13.18 14.68
C GLN A 81 -11.02 13.07 15.58
N GLY A 82 -10.86 12.43 16.73
CA GLY A 82 -11.93 12.16 17.70
C GLY A 82 -12.49 10.74 17.61
N LYS A 83 -13.21 10.37 18.68
CA LYS A 83 -13.74 9.01 18.85
C LYS A 83 -14.75 8.67 17.75
N ASP A 84 -14.60 7.49 17.15
CA ASP A 84 -15.53 6.90 16.19
C ASP A 84 -15.73 7.70 14.88
N THR A 85 -14.84 8.64 14.56
CA THR A 85 -14.95 9.45 13.32
C THR A 85 -14.41 8.75 12.09
N GLY A 86 -13.50 7.77 12.26
CA GLY A 86 -12.77 7.14 11.16
C GLY A 86 -11.87 8.09 10.37
N MET A 87 -11.64 9.31 10.87
CA MET A 87 -10.81 10.33 10.22
C MET A 87 -9.46 10.42 10.91
N LEU A 88 -8.37 10.41 10.13
CA LEU A 88 -7.01 10.60 10.62
C LEU A 88 -6.54 12.03 10.38
N ASN A 89 -6.05 12.68 11.43
CA ASN A 89 -5.32 13.93 11.35
C ASN A 89 -3.83 13.63 11.17
N LEU A 90 -3.25 14.14 10.07
CA LEU A 90 -1.84 13.96 9.73
C LEU A 90 -1.08 15.26 9.96
N THR A 91 0.03 15.18 10.67
CA THR A 91 0.91 16.33 10.95
C THR A 91 2.32 16.04 10.48
N LEU A 92 2.94 16.98 9.77
CA LEU A 92 4.34 16.92 9.38
C LEU A 92 5.01 18.28 9.65
N THR A 93 6.11 18.27 10.40
CA THR A 93 6.84 19.49 10.78
C THR A 93 8.13 19.62 9.96
N GLY A 94 8.40 20.78 9.38
CA GLY A 94 9.62 21.03 8.62
C GLY A 94 9.81 22.50 8.27
N SER A 95 10.88 22.80 7.55
CA SER A 95 11.25 24.17 7.18
C SER A 95 10.73 24.63 5.82
N ASP A 96 10.38 23.69 4.94
CA ASP A 96 9.90 23.96 3.58
C ASP A 96 8.42 23.56 3.46
N PRO A 97 7.49 24.54 3.37
CA PRO A 97 6.06 24.26 3.31
C PRO A 97 5.64 23.53 2.03
N GLU A 98 6.31 23.76 0.89
CA GLU A 98 5.99 23.05 -0.35
C GLU A 98 6.40 21.59 -0.27
N LEU A 99 7.59 21.32 0.28
CA LEU A 99 8.07 19.97 0.49
C LEU A 99 7.19 19.20 1.49
N ILE A 100 6.76 19.86 2.57
CA ILE A 100 5.84 19.30 3.56
C ILE A 100 4.53 18.88 2.89
N GLN A 101 3.94 19.76 2.09
CA GLN A 101 2.68 19.47 1.39
C GLN A 101 2.82 18.29 0.42
N LYS A 102 3.89 18.29 -0.40
CA LYS A 102 4.16 17.20 -1.35
C LYS A 102 4.37 15.87 -0.64
N THR A 103 5.06 15.88 0.49
CA THR A 103 5.33 14.67 1.30
C THR A 103 4.05 14.14 1.93
N LEU A 104 3.26 14.99 2.60
CA LEU A 104 1.97 14.60 3.18
C LEU A 104 1.03 14.03 2.12
N ARG A 105 0.93 14.68 0.95
CA ARG A 105 0.13 14.18 -0.17
C ARG A 105 0.58 12.79 -0.62
N SER A 106 1.88 12.59 -0.79
CA SER A 106 2.44 11.28 -1.16
C SER A 106 2.11 10.19 -0.12
N ILE A 107 2.19 10.52 1.17
CA ILE A 107 1.82 9.59 2.25
C ILE A 107 0.32 9.24 2.15
N SER A 108 -0.55 10.24 2.00
CA SER A 108 -1.99 10.04 1.89
C SER A 108 -2.38 9.21 0.66
N ASP A 109 -1.81 9.52 -0.50
CA ASP A 109 -2.09 8.82 -1.76
C ASP A 109 -1.65 7.35 -1.67
N ASN A 110 -0.47 7.07 -1.08
CA ASN A 110 0.00 5.70 -0.84
C ASN A 110 -0.90 4.94 0.13
N TYR A 111 -1.34 5.58 1.22
CA TYR A 111 -2.25 4.95 2.18
C TYR A 111 -3.61 4.62 1.56
N LEU A 112 -4.16 5.52 0.74
CA LEU A 112 -5.41 5.29 0.02
C LEU A 112 -5.27 4.12 -0.96
N ALA A 113 -4.20 4.09 -1.76
CA ALA A 113 -3.93 3.01 -2.70
C ALA A 113 -3.81 1.66 -1.97
N GLN A 114 -3.05 1.61 -0.87
CA GLN A 114 -2.91 0.39 -0.07
C GLN A 114 -4.24 -0.08 0.53
N ASN A 115 -5.11 0.84 0.98
CA ASN A 115 -6.43 0.48 1.49
C ASN A 115 -7.34 -0.11 0.41
N ILE A 116 -7.30 0.43 -0.82
CA ILE A 116 -8.05 -0.12 -1.95
C ILE A 116 -7.58 -1.55 -2.25
N ASP A 117 -6.27 -1.77 -2.29
CA ASP A 117 -5.70 -3.11 -2.54
C ASP A 117 -6.08 -4.11 -1.46
N LEU A 118 -6.05 -3.68 -0.19
CA LEU A 118 -6.48 -4.50 0.94
C LEU A 118 -7.98 -4.84 0.87
N GLN A 119 -8.82 -3.85 0.55
CA GLN A 119 -10.27 -4.06 0.40
C GLN A 119 -10.57 -5.03 -0.75
N ALA A 120 -9.91 -4.85 -1.90
CA ALA A 120 -10.06 -5.73 -3.05
C ALA A 120 -9.64 -7.17 -2.74
N ALA A 121 -8.56 -7.35 -1.96
CA ALA A 121 -8.12 -8.66 -1.49
C ALA A 121 -9.13 -9.30 -0.51
N GLN A 122 -9.70 -8.50 0.39
CA GLN A 122 -10.73 -8.94 1.33
C GLN A 122 -12.00 -9.40 0.60
N ASP A 123 -12.46 -8.61 -0.38
CA ASP A 123 -13.64 -8.90 -1.18
C ASP A 123 -13.45 -10.18 -2.01
N SER A 124 -12.27 -10.35 -2.60
CA SER A 124 -11.90 -11.57 -3.32
C SER A 124 -11.92 -12.80 -2.41
N LYS A 125 -11.42 -12.69 -1.18
CA LYS A 125 -11.44 -13.76 -0.19
C LYS A 125 -12.86 -14.09 0.27
N SER A 126 -13.70 -13.07 0.42
CA SER A 126 -15.12 -13.22 0.77
C SER A 126 -15.89 -13.96 -0.34
N LEU A 127 -15.65 -13.60 -1.60
CA LEU A 127 -16.22 -14.33 -2.76
C LEU A 127 -15.76 -15.78 -2.78
N GLN A 128 -14.46 -16.04 -2.59
CA GLN A 128 -13.94 -17.41 -2.56
C GLN A 128 -14.55 -18.24 -1.43
N PHE A 129 -14.76 -17.65 -0.26
CA PHE A 129 -15.46 -18.30 0.85
C PHE A 129 -16.91 -18.63 0.49
N LEU A 130 -17.64 -17.67 -0.09
CA LEU A 130 -19.02 -17.89 -0.54
C LEU A 130 -19.10 -18.99 -1.60
N ASP A 131 -18.19 -19.02 -2.58
CA ASP A 131 -18.14 -20.07 -3.61
C ASP A 131 -17.87 -21.47 -3.04
N GLN A 132 -17.13 -21.58 -1.93
CA GLN A 132 -16.87 -22.86 -1.25
C GLN A 132 -18.05 -23.31 -0.38
N GLU A 133 -18.74 -22.37 0.28
CA GLU A 133 -19.82 -22.67 1.21
C GLU A 133 -21.18 -22.88 0.51
N LEU A 134 -21.44 -22.19 -0.60
CA LEU A 134 -22.70 -22.30 -1.35
C LEU A 134 -23.03 -23.75 -1.79
N PRO A 135 -22.09 -24.55 -2.33
CA PRO A 135 -22.32 -25.95 -2.65
C PRO A 135 -22.66 -26.80 -1.43
N GLN A 136 -22.01 -26.55 -0.28
CA GLN A 136 -22.26 -27.31 0.94
C GLN A 136 -23.66 -27.02 1.50
N VAL A 137 -24.06 -25.74 1.52
CA VAL A 137 -25.40 -25.33 1.94
C VAL A 137 -26.47 -25.92 1.02
N ARG A 138 -26.24 -25.95 -0.30
CA ARG A 138 -27.15 -26.61 -1.26
C ARG A 138 -27.26 -28.11 -1.02
N ALA A 139 -26.15 -28.81 -0.85
CA ALA A 139 -26.15 -30.25 -0.59
C ALA A 139 -26.88 -30.61 0.72
N GLN A 140 -26.77 -29.77 1.76
CA GLN A 140 -27.51 -29.94 3.01
C GLN A 140 -29.03 -29.73 2.82
N LEU A 141 -29.42 -28.75 2.01
CA LEU A 141 -30.82 -28.51 1.66
C LEU A 141 -31.41 -29.69 0.87
N ASP A 142 -30.73 -30.13 -0.19
CA ASP A 142 -31.15 -31.28 -1.01
C ASP A 142 -31.33 -32.55 -0.13
N SER A 143 -30.38 -32.81 0.76
CA SER A 143 -30.46 -33.94 1.70
C SER A 143 -31.66 -33.84 2.65
N ALA A 144 -32.01 -32.63 3.10
CA ALA A 144 -33.16 -32.41 3.96
C ALA A 144 -34.49 -32.59 3.19
N GLU A 145 -34.56 -32.13 1.94
CA GLU A 145 -35.71 -32.32 1.05
C GLU A 145 -35.94 -33.80 0.71
N ASP A 146 -34.88 -34.56 0.46
CA ASP A 146 -34.94 -36.00 0.25
C ASP A 146 -35.48 -36.74 1.47
N LYS A 147 -34.98 -36.39 2.67
CA LYS A 147 -35.46 -36.97 3.94
C LYS A 147 -36.93 -36.65 4.18
N LEU A 148 -37.36 -35.41 3.92
CA LEU A 148 -38.76 -35.01 4.05
C LEU A 148 -39.65 -35.76 3.05
N SER A 149 -39.20 -35.90 1.81
CA SER A 149 -39.90 -36.63 0.76
C SER A 149 -40.04 -38.13 1.09
N ALA A 150 -38.99 -38.75 1.60
CA ALA A 150 -39.01 -40.13 2.07
C ALA A 150 -39.96 -40.33 3.26
N TYR A 151 -39.95 -39.40 4.21
CA TYR A 151 -40.90 -39.39 5.33
C TYR A 151 -42.35 -39.29 4.86
N ARG A 152 -42.64 -38.36 3.93
CA ARG A 152 -43.97 -38.20 3.33
C ARG A 152 -44.43 -39.47 2.61
N LYS A 153 -43.60 -40.06 1.74
CA LYS A 153 -43.92 -41.32 1.05
C LYS A 153 -44.24 -42.44 2.04
N ARG A 154 -43.46 -42.55 3.11
CA ARG A 154 -43.69 -43.57 4.15
C ARG A 154 -44.98 -43.31 4.92
N SER A 155 -45.26 -42.07 5.31
CA SER A 155 -46.51 -41.71 5.99
C SER A 155 -47.74 -41.95 5.10
N ASP A 156 -47.69 -41.54 3.84
CA ASP A 156 -48.79 -41.71 2.89
C ASP A 156 -49.02 -43.21 2.55
N SER A 157 -47.95 -44.00 2.48
CA SER A 157 -48.04 -45.47 2.34
C SER A 157 -48.65 -46.15 3.58
N VAL A 158 -48.46 -45.59 4.77
CA VAL A 158 -49.07 -46.09 6.01
C VAL A 158 -50.58 -45.79 6.00
N ASP A 159 -51.00 -44.63 5.48
CA ASP A 159 -52.41 -44.28 5.31
C ASP A 159 -53.11 -45.10 4.20
N LEU A 160 -52.41 -45.44 3.12
CA LEU A 160 -52.90 -46.35 2.07
C LEU A 160 -53.14 -47.78 2.56
N ASN A 161 -52.25 -48.31 3.42
CA ASN A 161 -52.46 -49.62 4.05
C ASN A 161 -53.65 -49.62 5.01
N LEU A 162 -53.88 -48.52 5.73
CA LEU A 162 -55.06 -48.33 6.59
C LEU A 162 -56.37 -48.25 5.78
N GLN A 163 -56.34 -47.72 4.56
CA GLN A 163 -57.50 -47.70 3.65
C GLN A 163 -57.75 -49.05 2.96
N ALA A 164 -56.69 -49.78 2.59
CA ALA A 164 -56.81 -51.11 1.98
C ALA A 164 -57.39 -52.14 2.98
N ALA A 165 -56.94 -52.14 4.23
CA ALA A 165 -57.44 -53.07 5.26
C ALA A 165 -58.93 -52.89 5.59
N ARG A 166 -59.48 -51.68 5.40
CA ARG A 166 -60.91 -51.38 5.60
C ARG A 166 -61.81 -51.84 4.43
N ARG A 167 -61.23 -52.17 3.27
CA ARG A 167 -61.99 -52.58 2.07
C ARG A 167 -62.19 -54.09 1.95
N TRP A 168 -61.49 -54.89 2.77
CA TRP A 168 -61.60 -56.36 2.82
C TRP A 168 -62.44 -56.88 4.01
N THR A 169 -63.11 -55.98 4.74
CA THR A 169 -63.93 -56.31 5.92
C THR A 169 -65.43 -56.05 5.70
N ARG A 170 -65.94 -56.23 4.48
CA ARG A 170 -67.38 -56.25 4.22
C ARG A 170 -67.78 -57.45 3.37
#